data_AF-A0A257CPN5-F1
#
_entry.id   AF-A0A257CPN5-F1
#
_cell.length_a   1.000
_cell.length_b   1.000
_cell.length_c   1.000
_cell.angle_alpha   90.00
_cell.angle_beta   90.00
_cell.angle_gamma   90.00
#
_symmetry.space_group_name_H-M   'P 1'
#
loop_
_entity.id
_entity.type
_entity.pdbx_description
1 polymer ?
#
loop_
_entity_poly.entity_id
_entity_poly.type
_entity_poly.pdbx_seq_one_letter_code
_entity_poly.pdbx_strand_id
1 'polypeptide(L)'
;MSRAIAGISILALRYYTAAMKAISIKLPDPLFHDLAQRAKSSASTQSEIIRTALVAYLQNDAQASTASCADRASRWVGMAQGPEDLSTNPEHLRGFGQ
;
A
#
# COMPACT_ATOMS: atom_id res chain seq x y z
N MET A 1 -19.29 -17.42 24.82
CA MET A 1 -19.27 -16.04 24.28
C MET A 1 -18.12 -15.96 23.29
N SER A 2 -18.44 -15.94 22.00
CA SER A 2 -17.50 -16.10 20.88
C SER A 2 -16.64 -14.85 20.68
N ARG A 3 -15.32 -14.98 20.75
CA ARG A 3 -14.38 -13.91 20.38
C ARG A 3 -14.28 -13.87 18.87
N ALA A 4 -15.00 -12.94 18.24
CA ALA A 4 -14.86 -12.65 16.82
C ALA A 4 -13.45 -12.09 16.57
N ILE A 5 -12.59 -12.92 15.98
CA ILE A 5 -11.30 -12.49 15.43
C ILE A 5 -11.67 -11.60 14.24
N ALA A 6 -11.48 -10.29 14.39
CA ALA A 6 -11.54 -9.33 13.28
C ALA A 6 -10.33 -9.58 12.35
N GLY A 7 -10.33 -10.72 11.68
CA GLY A 7 -9.29 -11.13 10.75
C GLY A 7 -9.40 -10.32 9.48
N ILE A 8 -8.27 -9.74 9.05
CA ILE A 8 -7.75 -9.51 7.68
C ILE A 8 -8.70 -8.87 6.63
N SER A 9 -9.98 -9.19 6.60
CA SER A 9 -11.00 -8.75 5.65
C SER A 9 -11.21 -7.23 5.61
N ILE A 10 -11.01 -6.51 6.73
CA ILE A 10 -11.15 -5.04 6.77
C ILE A 10 -10.03 -4.35 5.96
N LEU A 11 -8.82 -4.94 5.96
CA LEU A 11 -7.70 -4.44 5.15
C LEU A 11 -7.92 -4.71 3.66
N ALA A 12 -8.46 -5.88 3.30
CA ALA A 12 -8.75 -6.24 1.92
C ALA A 12 -9.76 -5.27 1.28
N LEU A 13 -10.86 -4.93 1.96
CA LEU A 13 -11.87 -4.02 1.43
C LEU A 13 -11.32 -2.63 1.11
N ARG A 14 -10.51 -2.02 2.00
CA ARG A 14 -9.88 -0.72 1.71
C ARG A 14 -8.82 -0.79 0.60
N TYR A 15 -8.17 -1.94 0.46
CA TYR A 15 -7.16 -2.17 -0.58
C TYR A 15 -7.78 -2.33 -1.98
N TYR A 16 -9.03 -2.79 -2.08
CA TYR A 16 -9.76 -2.95 -3.34
C TYR A 16 -10.64 -1.74 -3.72
N THR A 17 -10.95 -0.82 -2.80
CA THR A 17 -11.66 0.44 -3.13
C THR A 17 -10.76 1.53 -3.71
N ALA A 18 -9.43 1.39 -3.60
CA ALA A 18 -8.46 2.30 -4.21
C ALA A 18 -8.17 1.85 -5.65
N ALA A 19 -8.11 2.78 -6.60
CA ALA A 19 -7.78 2.49 -8.00
C ALA A 19 -6.40 1.81 -8.10
N MET A 20 -6.38 0.51 -8.43
CA MET A 20 -5.14 -0.24 -8.62
C MET A 20 -4.48 0.10 -9.95
N LYS A 21 -3.18 0.40 -9.93
CA LYS A 21 -2.37 0.54 -11.14
C LYS A 21 -1.87 -0.84 -11.58
N ALA A 22 -2.13 -1.19 -12.84
CA ALA A 22 -1.61 -2.41 -13.45
C ALA A 22 -0.19 -2.18 -13.99
N ILE A 23 0.68 -3.17 -13.81
CA ILE A 23 2.03 -3.19 -14.38
C ILE A 23 2.25 -4.51 -15.11
N SER A 24 2.94 -4.47 -16.25
CA SER A 24 3.35 -5.66 -17.00
C SER A 24 4.81 -5.96 -16.72
N ILE A 25 5.10 -7.17 -16.21
CA ILE A 25 6.44 -7.59 -15.82
C ILE A 25 6.79 -8.85 -16.60
N LYS A 26 8.00 -8.90 -17.17
CA LYS A 26 8.53 -10.12 -17.79
C LYS A 26 9.11 -11.01 -16.70
N LEU A 27 8.69 -12.27 -16.65
CA LEU A 27 9.20 -13.27 -15.72
C LEU A 27 9.81 -14.43 -16.53
N PRO A 28 10.97 -14.98 -16.10
CA PRO A 28 11.45 -16.25 -16.63
C PRO A 28 10.41 -17.36 -16.40
N ASP A 29 10.26 -18.25 -17.37
CA ASP A 29 9.35 -19.40 -17.31
C ASP A 29 9.42 -20.22 -15.99
N PRO A 30 10.61 -20.58 -15.45
CA PRO A 30 10.67 -21.34 -14.20
C PRO A 30 10.08 -20.55 -13.03
N LEU A 31 10.34 -19.25 -12.96
CA LEU A 31 9.83 -18.40 -11.89
C LEU A 31 8.29 -18.23 -12.00
N PHE A 32 7.77 -18.14 -13.22
CA PHE A 32 6.32 -18.11 -13.44
C PHE A 32 5.65 -19.41 -12.99
N HIS A 33 6.27 -20.56 -13.29
CA HIS A 33 5.77 -21.87 -12.87
C HIS A 33 5.71 -21.98 -11.34
N ASP A 34 6.79 -21.64 -10.64
CA ASP A 34 6.85 -21.68 -9.17
C ASP A 34 5.80 -20.76 -8.54
N LEU A 35 5.62 -19.58 -9.11
CA LEU A 35 4.63 -18.61 -8.67
C LEU A 35 3.20 -19.13 -8.86
N ALA A 36 2.90 -19.75 -10.01
CA ALA A 36 1.61 -20.37 -10.27
C ALA A 36 1.33 -21.55 -9.32
N GLN A 37 2.33 -22.38 -9.02
CA GLN A 37 2.20 -23.48 -8.08
C GLN A 37 1.96 -22.96 -6.66
N ARG A 38 2.68 -21.91 -6.25
CA ARG A 38 2.50 -21.28 -4.94
C ARG A 38 1.09 -20.69 -4.78
N ALA A 39 0.61 -19.98 -5.80
CA ALA A 39 -0.76 -19.44 -5.82
C ALA A 39 -1.81 -20.54 -5.60
N LYS A 40 -1.69 -21.66 -6.32
CA LYS A 40 -2.59 -22.82 -6.16
C LYS A 40 -2.54 -23.40 -4.74
N SER A 41 -1.35 -23.58 -4.17
CA SER A 41 -1.19 -24.18 -2.84
C SER A 41 -1.66 -23.29 -1.68
N SER A 42 -1.60 -21.97 -1.85
CA SER A 42 -1.82 -21.00 -0.76
C SER A 42 -3.20 -20.33 -0.81
N ALA A 43 -4.11 -20.78 -1.70
CA ALA A 43 -5.43 -20.16 -1.95
C ALA A 43 -5.35 -18.63 -2.18
N SER A 44 -4.26 -18.17 -2.79
CA SER A 44 -3.97 -16.75 -3.04
C SER A 44 -3.73 -16.53 -4.54
N THR A 45 -3.81 -15.28 -4.98
CA THR A 45 -3.60 -14.94 -6.39
C THR A 45 -2.14 -14.62 -6.69
N GLN A 46 -1.72 -14.79 -7.94
CA GLN A 46 -0.37 -14.40 -8.40
C GLN A 46 -0.07 -12.93 -8.05
N SER A 47 -1.02 -12.03 -8.33
CA SER A 47 -0.90 -10.59 -8.04
C SER A 47 -0.75 -10.30 -6.55
N GLU A 48 -1.42 -11.06 -5.69
CA GLU A 48 -1.32 -10.89 -4.23
C GLU A 48 0.04 -11.35 -3.70
N ILE A 49 0.57 -12.46 -4.22
CA ILE A 49 1.92 -12.93 -3.89
C ILE A 49 2.96 -11.90 -4.35
N ILE A 50 2.88 -11.44 -5.59
CA ILE A 50 3.81 -10.43 -6.16
C ILE A 50 3.76 -9.14 -5.35
N ARG A 51 2.56 -8.66 -5.04
CA ARG A 51 2.36 -7.45 -4.24
C ARG A 51 2.95 -7.59 -2.85
N THR A 52 2.73 -8.73 -2.19
CA THR A 52 3.27 -9.00 -0.85
C THR A 52 4.80 -9.03 -0.88
N ALA A 53 5.40 -9.68 -1.88
CA ALA A 53 6.84 -9.71 -2.06
C ALA A 53 7.42 -8.31 -2.31
N LEU A 54 6.76 -7.49 -3.15
CA LEU A 54 7.16 -6.11 -3.40
C LEU A 54 7.09 -5.24 -2.14
N VAL A 55 6.04 -5.39 -1.34
CA VAL A 55 5.91 -4.66 -0.07
C VAL A 55 7.05 -5.03 0.87
N ALA A 56 7.34 -6.33 1.04
CA ALA A 56 8.42 -6.79 1.90
C ALA A 56 9.80 -6.29 1.41
N TYR A 57 10.05 -6.37 0.11
CA TYR A 57 11.29 -5.89 -0.50
C TYR A 57 11.50 -4.38 -0.27
N LEU A 58 10.50 -3.55 -0.58
CA LEU A 58 10.59 -2.10 -0.45
C LEU A 58 10.63 -1.63 1.02
N GLN A 59 10.00 -2.34 1.94
CA GLN A 59 10.05 -2.01 3.37
C GLN A 59 11.43 -2.29 3.95
N ASN A 60 12.07 -3.38 3.54
CA ASN A 60 13.42 -3.73 3.99
C ASN A 60 14.43 -2.66 3.54
N ASP A 61 14.33 -2.17 2.30
CA ASP A 61 15.13 -1.05 1.80
C ASP A 61 14.79 0.28 2.51
N ALA A 62 13.52 0.52 2.84
CA ALA A 62 13.10 1.72 3.54
C ALA A 62 13.63 1.78 4.99
N GLN A 63 13.87 0.64 5.63
CA GLN A 63 14.53 0.58 6.95
C GLN A 63 16.03 0.86 6.87
N ALA A 64 16.65 0.65 5.70
CA ALA A 64 18.05 0.97 5.44
C ALA A 64 18.27 2.41 4.93
N SER A 65 17.24 3.08 4.40
CA SER A 65 17.37 4.42 3.82
C SER A 65 17.08 5.55 4.83
N THR A 66 17.96 6.55 4.86
CA THR A 66 17.75 7.84 5.56
C THR A 66 16.85 8.77 4.75
N ALA A 67 15.74 8.26 4.21
CA ALA A 67 14.83 9.08 3.43
C ALA A 67 14.22 10.17 4.31
N SER A 68 14.22 11.41 3.83
CA SER A 68 13.66 12.54 4.58
C SER A 68 12.14 12.37 4.76
N CYS A 69 11.57 13.06 5.75
CA CYS A 69 10.11 13.06 5.93
C CYS A 69 9.36 13.52 4.66
N ALA A 70 9.96 14.43 3.89
CA ALA A 70 9.39 14.92 2.62
C ALA A 70 9.33 13.81 1.56
N ASP A 71 10.39 13.02 1.39
CA ASP A 71 10.43 11.93 0.41
C ASP A 71 9.35 10.88 0.69
N ARG A 72 9.09 10.60 1.97
CA ARG A 72 8.04 9.66 2.38
C ARG A 72 6.62 10.21 2.16
N ALA A 73 6.45 11.53 2.30
CA ALA A 73 5.19 12.22 2.07
C ALA A 73 4.88 12.43 0.57
N SER A 74 5.90 12.39 -0.30
CA SER A 74 5.76 12.60 -1.75
C SER A 74 4.69 11.72 -2.41
N ARG A 75 4.55 10.46 -1.96
CA ARG A 75 3.53 9.51 -2.47
C ARG A 75 2.08 9.95 -2.24
N TRP A 76 1.87 10.94 -1.37
CA TRP A 76 0.56 11.50 -1.04
C TRP A 76 0.28 12.83 -1.73
N VAL A 77 1.28 13.40 -2.42
CA VAL A 77 1.11 14.63 -3.18
C VAL A 77 0.06 14.42 -4.26
N GLY A 78 -0.95 15.29 -4.29
CA GLY A 78 -2.06 15.25 -5.24
C GLY A 78 -3.18 14.25 -4.93
N MET A 79 -3.14 13.53 -3.80
CA MET A 79 -4.24 12.65 -3.39
C MET A 79 -5.41 13.39 -2.71
N ALA A 80 -5.19 14.60 -2.24
CA ALA A 80 -6.22 15.43 -1.61
C ALA A 80 -6.19 16.83 -2.22
N GLN A 81 -7.38 17.41 -2.39
CA GLN A 81 -7.55 18.83 -2.69
C GLN A 81 -7.79 19.56 -1.38
N GLY A 82 -7.00 20.59 -1.14
CA GLY A 82 -7.11 21.46 0.03
C GLY A 82 -7.05 22.92 -0.39
N PRO A 83 -7.27 23.85 0.54
CA PRO A 83 -7.02 25.27 0.34
C PRO A 83 -5.62 25.50 -0.23
N GLU A 84 -5.47 26.51 -1.07
CA GLU A 84 -4.20 26.88 -1.71
C GLU A 84 -3.08 27.11 -0.69
N ASP A 85 -3.43 27.57 0.51
CA ASP A 85 -2.49 27.82 1.60
C ASP A 85 -3.06 27.39 2.97
N LEU A 86 -2.43 26.39 3.58
CA LEU A 86 -2.71 25.96 4.95
C LEU A 86 -1.67 26.48 5.96
N SER A 87 -0.53 26.98 5.48
CA SER A 87 0.59 27.41 6.32
C SER A 87 0.52 28.88 6.73
N THR A 88 -0.04 29.75 5.90
CA THR A 88 0.00 31.20 6.11
C THR A 88 -1.33 31.77 6.60
N ASN A 89 -2.45 31.08 6.38
CA ASN A 89 -3.77 31.55 6.80
C ASN A 89 -4.30 30.75 8.01
N PRO A 90 -4.12 31.24 9.25
CA PRO A 90 -4.51 30.53 10.48
C PRO A 90 -6.02 30.30 10.62
N GLU A 91 -6.85 31.01 9.84
CA GLU A 91 -8.30 30.77 9.78
C GLU A 91 -8.64 29.35 9.33
N HIS A 92 -7.82 28.75 8.46
CA HIS A 92 -8.03 27.39 7.96
C HIS A 92 -7.67 26.29 8.99
N LEU A 93 -7.04 26.66 10.12
CA LEU A 93 -6.71 25.74 11.21
C LEU A 93 -7.72 25.76 12.36
N ARG A 94 -8.77 26.59 12.28
CA ARG A 94 -9.82 26.64 13.31
C ARG A 94 -10.53 25.29 13.40
N GLY A 95 -10.54 24.70 14.59
CA GLY A 95 -11.17 23.39 14.87
C GLY A 95 -10.29 22.18 14.55
N PHE A 96 -9.03 22.37 14.19
CA PHE A 96 -8.10 21.25 13.99
C PHE A 96 -7.74 20.60 15.34
N GLY A 97 -8.09 19.33 15.53
CA GLY A 97 -7.72 18.54 16.72
C GLY A 97 -8.70 18.59 17.90
N GLN A 98 -9.90 19.13 17.71
CA GLN A 98 -11.06 18.94 18.61
C GLN A 98 -11.85 17.71 18.18
#